data_AF-A0A497KPX0-F1
#
_entry.id   AF-A0A497KPX0-F1
#
_cell.length_a   1.000
_cell.length_b   1.000
_cell.length_c   1.000
_cell.angle_alpha   90.00
_cell.angle_beta   90.00
_cell.angle_gamma   90.00
#
_symmetry.space_group_name_H-M   'P 1'
#
loop_
_entity.id
_entity.type
_entity.pdbx_description
1 polymer ?
#
loop_
_entity_poly.entity_id
_entity_poly.type
_entity_poly.pdbx_seq_one_letter_code
_entity_poly.pdbx_strand_id
1 'polypeptide(L)'
;GQVNVIRIFIINLNSSESLLLTGGFRLRIRCLNITSQTRNYNITGAVCSATVRATVDGDAGTVILSLSGGDSFTIVRLEILVCNVKLEEVNV
;
A
#
# COMPACT_ATOMS: atom_id res chain seq x y z
N GLY A 1 19.31 17.75 -0.97
CA GLY A 1 19.16 16.31 -1.23
C GLY A 1 17.75 16.06 -1.73
N GLN A 2 17.61 15.29 -2.80
CA GLN A 2 16.31 14.95 -3.38
C GLN A 2 15.62 13.88 -2.53
N VAL A 3 14.32 14.01 -2.31
CA VAL A 3 13.53 13.01 -1.56
C VAL A 3 12.53 12.37 -2.51
N ASN A 4 12.65 11.07 -2.72
CA ASN A 4 11.63 10.27 -3.38
C ASN A 4 10.74 9.62 -2.32
N VAL A 5 9.43 9.83 -2.42
CA VAL A 5 8.46 9.23 -1.51
C VAL A 5 7.74 8.10 -2.23
N ILE A 6 7.91 6.88 -1.75
CA ILE A 6 7.21 5.69 -2.22
C ILE A 6 6.11 5.36 -1.19
N ARG A 7 4.86 5.36 -1.64
CA ARG A 7 3.70 4.94 -0.84
C ARG A 7 3.18 3.61 -1.35
N ILE A 8 3.07 2.64 -0.45
CA ILE A 8 2.50 1.33 -0.73
C ILE A 8 1.26 1.17 0.13
N PHE A 9 0.12 0.91 -0.52
CA PHE A 9 -1.14 0.58 0.12
C PHE A 9 -1.44 -0.90 -0.08
N ILE A 10 -1.45 -1.66 1.01
CA ILE A 10 -1.87 -3.06 1.02
C ILE A 10 -3.27 -3.09 1.60
N ILE A 11 -4.26 -3.31 0.72
CA ILE A 11 -5.67 -3.35 1.08
C ILE A 11 -6.12 -4.81 1.02
N ASN A 12 -6.33 -5.41 2.19
CA ASN A 12 -6.81 -6.77 2.30
C ASN A 12 -8.34 -6.78 2.37
N LEU A 13 -8.97 -7.42 1.39
CA LEU A 13 -10.43 -7.59 1.31
C LEU A 13 -10.91 -8.98 1.74
N ASN A 14 -10.03 -9.86 2.24
CA ASN A 14 -10.36 -11.26 2.58
C ASN A 14 -11.47 -11.41 3.65
N SER A 15 -11.83 -10.34 4.37
CA SER A 15 -13.01 -10.33 5.25
C SER A 15 -14.34 -10.01 4.54
N SER A 16 -14.30 -9.77 3.23
CA SER A 16 -15.43 -9.44 2.36
C SER A 16 -15.54 -10.53 1.29
N GLU A 17 -16.07 -11.70 1.67
CA GLU A 17 -16.56 -12.71 0.71
C GLU A 17 -17.52 -12.05 -0.31
N SER A 18 -17.72 -12.72 -1.45
CA SER A 18 -18.56 -12.22 -2.55
C SER A 18 -19.91 -11.70 -2.04
N LEU A 19 -20.05 -10.38 -1.94
CA LEU A 19 -21.28 -9.72 -1.52
C LEU A 19 -22.23 -9.65 -2.71
N LEU A 20 -23.20 -10.56 -2.74
CA LEU A 20 -24.26 -10.60 -3.74
C LEU A 20 -25.52 -9.97 -3.13
N LEU A 21 -25.61 -8.64 -3.24
CA LEU A 21 -26.71 -7.85 -2.70
C LEU A 21 -27.68 -7.49 -3.84
N THR A 22 -28.97 -7.72 -3.63
CA THR A 22 -30.01 -7.44 -4.63
C THR A 22 -30.97 -6.36 -4.12
N GLY A 23 -31.49 -5.53 -5.03
CA GLY A 23 -32.33 -4.39 -4.66
C GLY A 23 -31.55 -3.19 -4.10
N GLY A 24 -32.22 -2.31 -3.36
CA GLY A 24 -31.60 -1.17 -2.69
C GLY A 24 -31.11 -1.56 -1.30
N PHE A 25 -29.80 -1.49 -1.06
CA PHE A 25 -29.16 -1.85 0.20
C PHE A 25 -28.25 -0.71 0.70
N ARG A 26 -27.91 -0.75 1.99
CA ARG A 26 -26.95 0.17 2.61
C ARG A 26 -25.69 -0.58 2.98
N LEU A 27 -24.54 -0.06 2.56
CA LEU A 27 -23.24 -0.66 2.81
C LEU A 27 -22.48 0.15 3.88
N ARG A 28 -21.87 -0.55 4.84
CA ARG A 28 -20.88 0.00 5.77
C ARG A 28 -19.52 -0.56 5.42
N ILE A 29 -18.54 0.32 5.28
CA ILE A 29 -17.14 -0.01 5.00
C ILE A 29 -16.32 0.36 6.23
N ARG A 30 -15.53 -0.58 6.76
CA ARG A 30 -14.65 -0.36 7.92
C ARG A 30 -13.23 -0.81 7.62
N CYS A 31 -12.24 0.00 8.00
CA CYS A 31 -10.85 -0.41 8.03
C CYS A 31 -10.53 -0.99 9.41
N LEU A 32 -10.02 -2.22 9.44
CA LEU A 32 -9.65 -2.98 10.63
C LEU A 32 -8.14 -3.26 10.61
N ASN A 33 -7.55 -3.39 11.80
CA ASN A 33 -6.14 -3.76 11.99
C ASN A 33 -5.19 -2.93 11.12
N ILE A 34 -5.35 -1.61 11.17
CA ILE A 34 -4.55 -0.68 10.37
C ILE A 34 -3.15 -0.63 10.96
N THR A 35 -2.14 -0.92 10.15
CA THR A 35 -0.74 -0.78 10.52
C THR A 35 -0.03 0.11 9.53
N SER A 36 0.87 0.95 10.04
CA SER A 36 1.65 1.88 9.24
C SER A 36 3.12 1.76 9.62
N GLN A 37 3.98 1.73 8.61
CA GLN A 37 5.42 1.72 8.78
C GLN A 37 6.04 2.77 7.86
N THR A 38 7.00 3.52 8.40
CA THR A 38 7.82 4.45 7.61
C THR A 38 9.28 4.09 7.75
N ARG A 39 10.00 4.09 6.64
CA ARG A 39 11.45 3.85 6.61
C ARG A 39 12.14 4.81 5.67
N ASN A 40 13.29 5.33 6.08
CA ASN A 40 14.11 6.19 5.24
C ASN A 40 15.38 5.44 4.83
N TYR A 41 15.73 5.55 3.55
CA TYR A 41 16.95 5.01 2.98
C TYR A 41 17.78 6.15 2.41
N ASN A 42 19.03 6.22 2.83
CA ASN A 42 19.99 7.19 2.30
C ASN A 42 20.80 6.49 1.22
N ILE A 43 20.68 6.95 -0.02
CA ILE A 43 21.36 6.35 -1.18
C ILE A 43 22.40 7.35 -1.68
N THR A 44 23.65 6.90 -1.77
CA THR A 44 24.77 7.63 -2.38
C THR A 44 24.96 7.15 -3.81
N GLY A 45 25.19 8.08 -4.74
CA GLY A 45 25.28 7.79 -6.17
C GLY A 45 23.94 7.84 -6.90
N ALA A 46 23.97 7.56 -8.20
CA ALA A 46 22.80 7.65 -9.07
C ALA A 46 21.83 6.48 -8.84
N VAL A 47 20.56 6.79 -8.59
CA VAL A 47 19.47 5.80 -8.51
C VAL A 47 18.33 6.23 -9.42
N CYS A 48 17.88 5.33 -10.28
CA CYS A 48 16.87 5.62 -11.32
C CYS A 48 15.55 4.88 -11.07
N SER A 49 15.57 3.87 -10.21
CA SER A 49 14.40 3.02 -9.97
C SER A 49 14.45 2.32 -8.61
N ALA A 50 13.28 1.99 -8.07
CA ALA A 50 13.08 1.09 -6.95
C ALA A 50 12.20 -0.08 -7.35
N THR A 51 12.66 -1.30 -7.06
CA THR A 51 11.83 -2.50 -7.16
C THR A 51 11.26 -2.81 -5.80
N VAL A 52 9.93 -2.80 -5.69
CA VAL A 52 9.20 -3.13 -4.48
C VAL A 52 8.63 -4.52 -4.63
N ARG A 53 8.99 -5.43 -3.73
CA ARG A 53 8.36 -6.75 -3.60
C ARG A 53 7.65 -6.85 -2.27
N ALA A 54 6.41 -7.32 -2.28
CA ALA A 54 5.60 -7.53 -1.08
C ALA A 54 4.96 -8.91 -1.14
N THR A 55 4.78 -9.54 0.03
CA THR A 55 4.04 -10.79 0.20
C THR A 55 2.96 -10.58 1.24
N VAL A 56 1.72 -10.89 0.89
CA VAL A 56 0.52 -10.70 1.72
C VAL A 56 -0.27 -11.98 1.68
N ASP A 57 -0.54 -12.59 2.83
CA ASP A 57 -1.27 -13.85 2.95
C ASP A 57 -0.74 -14.99 2.04
N GLY A 58 0.56 -14.96 1.70
CA GLY A 58 1.23 -15.92 0.81
C GLY A 58 1.35 -15.47 -0.66
N ASP A 59 0.58 -14.47 -1.08
CA ASP A 59 0.63 -13.93 -2.45
C ASP A 59 1.72 -12.87 -2.59
N ALA A 60 2.60 -13.04 -3.58
CA ALA A 60 3.70 -12.13 -3.84
C ALA A 60 3.40 -11.20 -5.02
N GLY A 61 3.58 -9.89 -4.81
CA GLY A 61 3.52 -8.86 -5.84
C GLY A 61 4.87 -8.17 -6.03
N THR A 62 5.15 -7.71 -7.25
CA THR A 62 6.33 -6.87 -7.54
C THR A 62 5.93 -5.68 -8.40
N VAL A 63 6.37 -4.49 -8.03
CA VAL A 63 6.21 -3.26 -8.83
C VAL A 63 7.55 -2.54 -8.96
N ILE A 64 7.77 -1.90 -10.10
CA ILE A 64 8.98 -1.12 -10.39
C ILE A 64 8.57 0.35 -10.48
N LEU A 65 9.21 1.18 -9.67
CA LEU A 65 8.96 2.61 -9.58
C LEU A 65 10.16 3.37 -10.12
N SER A 66 9.93 4.33 -11.00
CA SER A 66 10.99 5.24 -11.42
C SER A 66 11.30 6.21 -10.30
N LEU A 67 12.58 6.36 -9.97
CA LEU A 67 13.06 7.33 -8.99
C LEU A 67 13.69 8.51 -9.72
N SER A 68 13.39 9.69 -9.22
CA SER A 68 14.07 10.90 -9.64
C SER A 68 15.39 10.98 -8.88
N GLY A 69 16.51 10.90 -9.59
CA GLY A 69 17.84 10.91 -8.97
C GLY A 69 18.86 11.65 -9.83
N GLY A 70 19.75 12.39 -9.16
CA GLY A 70 20.98 12.93 -9.74
C GLY A 70 22.20 12.37 -9.00
N ASP A 71 23.39 12.74 -9.46
CA ASP A 71 24.69 12.09 -9.18
C ASP A 71 25.19 12.21 -7.72
N SER A 72 24.41 12.78 -6.81
CA SER A 72 24.85 13.21 -5.49
C SER A 72 24.31 12.33 -4.36
N PHE A 73 23.10 12.62 -3.92
CA PHE A 73 22.51 12.05 -2.72
C PHE A 73 20.99 12.10 -2.78
N THR A 74 20.38 10.92 -2.65
CA THR A 74 18.93 10.75 -2.71
C THR A 74 18.43 10.05 -1.45
N ILE A 75 17.39 10.63 -0.84
CA ILE A 75 16.64 9.98 0.23
C ILE A 75 15.44 9.30 -0.39
N VAL A 76 15.26 8.01 -0.11
CA VAL A 76 14.02 7.30 -0.44
C VAL A 76 13.25 7.10 0.86
N ARG A 77 12.06 7.68 0.95
CA ARG A 77 11.12 7.45 2.04
C ARG A 77 10.09 6.42 1.60
N LEU A 78 10.06 5.30 2.29
CA LEU A 78 9.08 4.24 2.11
C LEU A 78 8.01 4.36 3.18
N GLU A 79 6.76 4.55 2.76
CA GLU A 79 5.57 4.59 3.61
C GLU A 79 4.69 3.41 3.23
N ILE A 80 4.45 2.50 4.18
CA ILE A 80 3.63 1.30 4.00
C ILE A 80 2.41 1.45 4.88
N LEU A 81 1.22 1.35 4.28
CA LEU A 81 -0.05 1.24 4.99
C LEU A 81 -0.67 -0.11 4.67
N VAL A 82 -0.94 -0.91 5.70
CA VAL A 82 -1.67 -2.17 5.57
C VAL A 82 -3.00 -2.01 6.30
N CYS A 83 -4.11 -2.27 5.61
CA CYS A 83 -5.43 -2.29 6.22
C CYS A 83 -6.25 -3.49 5.75
N ASN A 84 -7.07 -4.01 6.66
CA ASN A 84 -8.10 -4.97 6.32
C ASN A 84 -9.41 -4.22 6.14
N VAL A 85 -10.06 -4.36 4.99
CA VAL A 85 -11.34 -3.73 4.69
C VAL A 85 -12.44 -4.75 4.90
N LYS A 86 -13.38 -4.39 5.78
CA LYS A 86 -14.62 -5.12 6.04
C LYS A 86 -15.79 -4.39 5.38
N LEU A 87 -16.50 -5.10 4.52
CA LEU A 87 -17.75 -4.67 3.90
C LEU A 87 -18.93 -5.37 4.60
N GLU A 88 -19.94 -4.61 5.01
CA GLU A 88 -21.11 -5.13 5.72
C GLU A 88 -22.39 -4.48 5.21
N GLU A 89 -23.46 -5.26 5.09
CA GLU A 89 -24.80 -4.72 4.94
C GLU A 89 -25.30 -4.10 6.25
N VAL A 90 -26.01 -2.97 6.15
CA VAL A 90 -26.65 -2.31 7.29
C VAL A 90 -28.16 -2.50 7.20
N ASN A 91 -28.68 -3.39 8.05
CA ASN A 91 -30.11 -3.45 8.34
C ASN A 91 -30.47 -2.35 9.34
N VAL A 92 -31.57 -1.63 9.07
CA VAL A 92 -32.16 -0.60 9.94
C VAL A 92 -33.27 -1.21 10.76
#